data_AF-A0A7J7JWK9-F1
#
_entry.id   AF-A0A7J7JWK9-F1
#
_cell.length_a   1.000
_cell.length_b   1.000
_cell.length_c   1.000
_cell.angle_alpha   90.00
_cell.angle_beta   90.00
_cell.angle_gamma   90.00
#
_symmetry.space_group_name_H-M   'P 1'
#
loop_
_entity.id
_entity.type
_entity.pdbx_description
1 polymer ?
#
loop_
_entity_poly.entity_id
_entity_poly.type
_entity_poly.pdbx_seq_one_letter_code
_entity_poly.pdbx_strand_id
1 'polypeptide(L)'
;MRQLVDHLQNRDFRICGVFIIDSQFMVEPSKYVSGLLSALSAMVTLEIPHVNVMTKLDILSKSARRRLDEYLDPDLQVLLANEKMPGSSKFSKLNACIASLIDNYGLVKFFPLDQSDEDSITDVLLQIDLAIQYGEDLEPDDPDGRDGGMADDDDGYSDT
;
A
#
# COMPACT_ATOMS: atom_id res chain seq x y z
N MET A 1 -12.90 -12.76 9.29
CA MET A 1 -12.93 -11.32 8.95
C MET A 1 -13.40 -11.06 7.52
N ARG A 2 -13.03 -11.87 6.51
CA ARG A 2 -13.61 -11.76 5.15
C ARG A 2 -15.13 -11.63 5.10
N GLN A 3 -15.86 -12.51 5.80
CA GLN A 3 -17.33 -12.41 5.86
C GLN A 3 -17.87 -11.05 6.33
N LEU A 4 -17.13 -10.33 7.18
CA LEU A 4 -17.52 -8.98 7.62
C LEU A 4 -17.24 -7.95 6.52
N VAL A 5 -16.06 -8.04 5.89
CA VAL A 5 -15.69 -7.21 4.73
C VAL A 5 -16.72 -7.41 3.61
N ASP A 6 -17.01 -8.66 3.25
CA ASP A 6 -17.99 -9.02 2.22
C ASP A 6 -19.38 -8.47 2.58
N HIS A 7 -19.80 -8.57 3.84
CA HIS A 7 -21.09 -8.04 4.27
C HIS A 7 -21.17 -6.52 4.13
N LEU A 8 -20.08 -5.81 4.43
CA LEU A 8 -20.02 -4.35 4.31
C LEU A 8 -19.92 -3.92 2.83
N GLN A 9 -19.12 -4.61 2.01
CA GLN A 9 -19.05 -4.36 0.58
C GLN A 9 -20.40 -4.59 -0.12
N ASN A 10 -21.15 -5.62 0.30
CA ASN A 10 -22.52 -5.87 -0.18
C ASN A 10 -23.53 -4.79 0.21
N ARG A 11 -23.16 -3.85 1.09
CA ARG A 11 -23.97 -2.68 1.47
C ARG A 11 -23.42 -1.38 0.89
N ASP A 12 -22.63 -1.49 -0.17
CA ASP A 12 -22.01 -0.37 -0.90
C ASP A 12 -21.01 0.45 -0.07
N PHE A 13 -20.41 -0.16 0.96
CA PHE A 13 -19.28 0.45 1.66
C PHE A 13 -17.98 0.22 0.89
N ARG A 14 -17.26 1.31 0.61
CA ARG A 14 -15.85 1.28 0.23
C ARG A 14 -14.99 1.07 1.47
N ILE A 15 -14.16 0.04 1.48
CA ILE A 15 -13.39 -0.37 2.66
C ILE A 15 -11.90 -0.34 2.33
N CYS A 16 -11.13 0.29 3.21
CA CYS A 16 -9.67 0.22 3.22
C CYS A 16 -9.19 -0.15 4.63
N GLY A 17 -8.22 -1.05 4.72
CA GLY A 17 -7.56 -1.43 5.96
C GLY A 17 -6.38 -0.53 6.27
N VAL A 18 -6.35 0.09 7.45
CA VAL A 18 -5.17 0.85 7.89
C VAL A 18 -4.35 -0.01 8.85
N PHE A 19 -3.18 -0.48 8.40
CA PHE A 19 -2.28 -1.30 9.20
C PHE A 19 -1.27 -0.41 9.93
N ILE A 20 -1.37 -0.35 11.25
CA ILE A 20 -0.57 0.56 12.07
C ILE A 20 0.55 -0.19 12.77
N ILE A 21 1.77 0.35 12.70
CA ILE A 21 2.92 -0.12 13.47
C ILE A 21 3.58 1.04 14.24
N ASP A 22 4.23 0.73 15.35
CA ASP A 22 5.01 1.70 16.12
C ASP A 22 6.39 1.90 15.48
N SER A 23 6.81 3.15 15.27
CA SER A 23 8.11 3.46 14.67
C SER A 23 9.30 2.93 15.46
N GLN A 24 9.20 2.80 16.79
CA GLN A 24 10.24 2.20 17.62
C GLN A 24 10.45 0.71 17.36
N PHE A 25 9.48 0.04 16.74
CA PHE A 25 9.63 -1.37 16.34
C PHE A 25 10.48 -1.50 15.07
N MET A 26 10.48 -0.49 14.20
CA MET A 26 11.01 -0.57 12.84
C MET A 26 12.47 -0.13 12.69
N VAL A 27 13.17 0.17 13.80
CA VAL A 27 14.57 0.66 13.79
C VAL A 27 15.64 -0.42 13.53
N GLU A 28 15.27 -1.69 13.51
CA GLU A 28 16.18 -2.82 13.24
C GLU A 28 15.73 -3.58 11.98
N PRO A 29 16.65 -4.06 11.11
CA PRO A 29 16.29 -4.68 9.84
C PRO A 29 15.38 -5.91 9.98
N SER A 30 15.70 -6.83 10.89
CA SER A 30 14.89 -8.01 11.15
C SER A 30 13.48 -7.69 11.66
N LYS A 31 13.33 -6.67 12.50
CA LYS A 31 12.02 -6.19 12.95
C LYS A 31 11.25 -5.50 11.83
N TYR A 32 11.94 -4.72 11.00
CA TYR A 32 11.37 -4.09 9.82
C TYR A 32 10.78 -5.13 8.86
N VAL A 33 11.56 -6.16 8.52
CA VAL A 33 11.10 -7.27 7.67
C VAL A 33 9.93 -8.03 8.32
N SER A 34 9.97 -8.23 9.63
CA SER A 34 8.85 -8.84 10.37
C SER A 34 7.57 -8.00 10.29
N GLY A 35 7.69 -6.68 10.36
CA GLY A 35 6.61 -5.72 10.16
C GLY A 35 6.01 -5.82 8.75
N LEU A 36 6.85 -5.87 7.72
CA LEU A 36 6.43 -6.05 6.33
C LEU A 36 5.67 -7.36 6.12
N LEU A 37 6.19 -8.48 6.63
CA LEU A 37 5.53 -9.78 6.52
C LEU A 37 4.21 -9.83 7.29
N SER A 38 4.12 -9.12 8.43
CA SER A 38 2.87 -9.01 9.20
C SER A 38 1.81 -8.22 8.43
N ALA A 39 2.20 -7.10 7.83
CA ALA A 39 1.32 -6.30 6.98
C ALA A 39 0.83 -7.11 5.77
N LEU A 40 1.74 -7.78 5.06
CA LEU A 40 1.42 -8.69 3.95
C LEU A 40 0.44 -9.79 4.35
N SER A 41 0.66 -10.42 5.51
CA SER A 41 -0.24 -11.45 6.04
C SER A 41 -1.66 -10.90 6.29
N ALA A 42 -1.76 -9.68 6.82
CA ALA A 42 -3.05 -9.01 7.03
C ALA A 42 -3.75 -8.71 5.69
N MET A 43 -3.02 -8.20 4.70
CA MET A 43 -3.53 -7.94 3.35
C MET A 43 -4.10 -9.20 2.70
N VAL A 44 -3.36 -10.32 2.74
CA VAL A 44 -3.81 -11.61 2.18
C VAL A 44 -5.01 -12.18 2.95
N THR A 45 -5.10 -11.91 4.24
CA THR A 45 -6.22 -12.41 5.06
C THR A 45 -7.51 -11.66 4.77
N LEU A 46 -7.44 -10.34 4.61
CA LEU A 46 -8.59 -9.45 4.45
C LEU A 46 -9.01 -9.23 3.00
N GLU A 47 -8.08 -9.34 2.05
CA GLU A 47 -8.32 -9.17 0.60
C GLU A 47 -8.97 -7.81 0.26
N ILE A 48 -8.54 -6.74 0.95
CA ILE A 48 -8.95 -5.35 0.71
C ILE A 48 -7.74 -4.47 0.41
N PRO A 49 -7.94 -3.26 -0.12
CA PRO A 49 -6.89 -2.24 -0.16
C PRO A 49 -6.38 -1.93 1.25
N HIS A 50 -5.07 -1.77 1.40
CA HIS A 50 -4.44 -1.47 2.68
C HIS A 50 -3.49 -0.28 2.58
N VAL A 51 -3.50 0.56 3.60
CA VAL A 51 -2.49 1.61 3.83
C VAL A 51 -1.71 1.23 5.08
N ASN A 52 -0.39 1.06 4.97
CA ASN A 52 0.45 0.77 6.13
C ASN A 52 1.02 2.07 6.67
N VAL A 53 0.83 2.31 7.96
CA VAL A 53 1.18 3.56 8.62
C VAL A 53 2.12 3.26 9.78
N MET A 54 3.19 4.03 9.85
CA MET A 54 4.13 3.99 10.96
C MET A 54 3.91 5.19 11.86
N THR A 55 3.56 4.92 13.11
CA THR A 55 3.12 5.93 14.07
C THR A 55 4.19 6.29 15.09
N LYS A 56 3.95 7.36 15.84
CA LYS A 56 4.75 7.82 16.97
C LYS A 56 6.17 8.26 16.59
N LEU A 57 6.33 8.88 15.43
CA LEU A 57 7.63 9.37 14.97
C LEU A 57 8.19 10.51 15.84
N ASP A 58 7.32 11.22 16.54
CA ASP A 58 7.64 12.24 17.53
C ASP A 58 8.49 11.70 18.69
N ILE A 59 8.34 10.42 19.03
CA ILE A 59 9.06 9.78 20.15
C ILE A 59 10.48 9.38 19.74
N LEU A 60 10.79 9.30 18.44
CA LEU A 60 12.10 8.88 17.98
C LEU A 60 13.18 9.93 18.24
N SER A 61 14.35 9.47 18.69
CA SER A 61 15.55 10.30 18.71
C SER A 61 15.97 10.65 17.28
N LYS A 62 16.70 11.77 17.11
CA LYS A 62 17.22 12.18 15.78
C LYS A 62 18.04 11.09 15.09
N SER A 63 18.80 10.30 15.84
CA SER A 63 19.58 9.18 15.31
C SER A 63 18.70 7.99 14.91
N ALA A 64 17.61 7.73 15.64
CA ALA A 64 16.65 6.70 15.28
C ALA A 64 15.84 7.10 14.04
N ARG A 65 15.40 8.37 13.94
CA ARG A 65 14.68 8.91 12.77
C ARG A 65 15.53 8.82 11.50
N ARG A 66 16.82 9.17 11.57
CA ARG A 66 17.75 9.00 10.44
C ARG A 66 17.91 7.54 9.99
N ARG A 67 17.99 6.59 10.94
CA ARG A 67 18.01 5.16 10.59
C ARG A 67 16.69 4.72 9.98
N LEU A 68 15.58 5.33 10.40
CA LEU A 68 14.27 5.02 9.87
C LEU A 68 14.13 5.42 8.40
N ASP A 69 14.72 6.54 8.01
CA ASP A 69 14.72 7.02 6.62
C ASP A 69 15.36 5.98 5.66
N GLU A 70 16.34 5.21 6.14
CA GLU A 70 16.96 4.10 5.37
C GLU A 70 15.98 2.94 5.10
N TYR A 71 14.88 2.84 5.87
CA TYR A 71 13.84 1.82 5.70
C TYR A 71 12.57 2.35 5.01
N LEU A 72 12.49 3.63 4.66
CA LEU A 72 11.37 4.17 3.87
C LEU A 72 11.46 3.73 2.39
N ASP A 73 12.67 3.60 1.87
CA ASP A 73 12.95 3.05 0.53
C ASP A 73 14.16 2.10 0.58
N PRO A 74 14.04 0.93 1.23
CA PRO A 74 15.17 0.05 1.44
C PRO A 74 15.47 -0.80 0.22
N ASP A 75 16.75 -0.95 -0.10
CA ASP A 75 17.22 -2.12 -0.84
C ASP A 75 17.29 -3.30 0.13
N LEU A 76 16.24 -4.13 0.13
CA LEU A 76 16.08 -5.27 1.03
C LEU A 76 17.21 -6.30 0.89
N GLN A 77 17.78 -6.45 -0.31
CA GLN A 77 18.91 -7.37 -0.53
C GLN A 77 20.15 -6.87 0.22
N VAL A 78 20.42 -5.57 0.14
CA VAL A 78 21.52 -4.92 0.87
C VAL A 78 21.26 -4.93 2.38
N LEU A 79 20.02 -4.65 2.79
CA LEU A 79 19.61 -4.62 4.18
C LEU A 79 19.84 -5.97 4.87
N LEU A 80 19.39 -7.05 4.23
CA LEU A 80 19.52 -8.42 4.74
C LEU A 80 20.95 -8.96 4.65
N ALA A 81 21.74 -8.51 3.68
CA ALA A 81 23.16 -8.90 3.57
C ALA A 81 24.03 -8.24 4.66
N ASN A 82 23.69 -7.02 5.06
CA ASN A 82 24.43 -6.28 6.09
C ASN A 82 24.08 -6.70 7.52
N GLU A 83 22.96 -7.40 7.72
CA GLU A 83 22.56 -7.87 9.04
C GLU A 83 23.42 -9.08 9.47
N LYS A 84 24.48 -8.80 10.24
CA LYS A 84 25.36 -9.82 10.84
C LYS A 84 24.67 -10.54 12.01
N MET A 85 23.57 -11.22 11.74
CA MET A 85 22.95 -12.08 12.74
C MET A 85 23.77 -13.37 12.93
N PRO A 86 23.94 -13.86 14.16
CA PRO A 86 24.50 -15.19 14.40
C PRO A 86 23.60 -16.24 13.74
N GLY A 87 24.13 -16.94 12.73
CA GLY A 87 23.37 -17.89 11.90
C GLY A 87 22.88 -17.36 10.55
N SER A 88 23.16 -16.10 10.20
CA SER A 88 22.83 -15.49 8.90
C SER A 88 23.27 -16.30 7.68
N SER A 89 24.46 -16.92 7.73
CA SER A 89 24.96 -17.80 6.66
C SER A 89 24.04 -19.01 6.42
N LYS A 90 23.44 -19.56 7.49
CA LYS A 90 22.56 -20.73 7.41
C LYS A 90 21.24 -20.42 6.70
N PHE A 91 20.74 -19.19 6.81
CA PHE A 91 19.43 -18.77 6.30
C PHE A 91 19.52 -17.82 5.09
N SER A 92 20.69 -17.69 4.47
CA SER A 92 20.92 -16.83 3.29
C SER A 92 19.90 -17.04 2.17
N LYS A 93 19.60 -18.31 1.83
CA LYS A 93 18.58 -18.65 0.82
C LYS A 93 17.17 -18.20 1.22
N LEU A 94 16.81 -18.35 2.50
CA LEU A 94 15.51 -17.92 3.01
C LEU A 94 15.40 -16.39 2.95
N ASN A 95 16.42 -15.68 3.40
CA ASN A 95 16.45 -14.21 3.38
C ASN A 95 16.31 -13.68 1.94
N ALA A 96 17.01 -14.29 0.97
CA ALA A 96 16.88 -13.95 -0.44
C ALA A 96 15.46 -14.19 -0.98
N CYS A 97 14.82 -15.30 -0.61
CA CYS A 97 13.42 -15.57 -0.97
C CYS A 97 12.45 -14.56 -0.33
N ILE A 98 12.68 -14.15 0.93
CA ILE A 98 11.86 -13.15 1.61
C ILE A 98 11.99 -11.79 0.93
N ALA A 99 13.21 -11.35 0.60
CA ALA A 99 13.41 -10.12 -0.16
C ALA A 99 12.68 -10.16 -1.51
N SER A 100 12.86 -11.25 -2.27
CA SER A 100 12.15 -11.42 -3.55
C SER A 100 10.63 -11.43 -3.39
N LEU A 101 10.09 -12.02 -2.32
CA LEU A 101 8.66 -12.01 -2.05
C LEU A 101 8.15 -10.59 -1.82
N ILE A 102 8.85 -9.80 -1.00
CA ILE A 102 8.45 -8.42 -0.71
C ILE A 102 8.53 -7.55 -1.96
N ASP A 103 9.59 -7.72 -2.78
CA ASP A 103 9.74 -7.00 -4.05
C ASP A 103 8.59 -7.33 -5.02
N ASN A 104 8.21 -8.62 -5.12
CA ASN A 104 7.16 -9.09 -6.02
C ASN A 104 5.75 -8.57 -5.66
N TYR A 105 5.46 -8.36 -4.38
CA TYR A 105 4.18 -7.80 -3.94
C TYR A 105 4.11 -6.27 -4.07
N GLY A 106 5.08 -5.66 -4.77
CA GLY A 106 5.13 -4.22 -4.99
C GLY A 106 5.32 -3.50 -3.67
N LEU A 107 6.50 -3.72 -3.05
CA LEU A 107 7.01 -3.09 -1.84
C LEU A 107 5.92 -2.49 -0.93
N VAL A 108 5.45 -3.27 0.03
CA VAL A 108 4.57 -2.77 1.11
C VAL A 108 5.28 -1.62 1.82
N LYS A 109 4.94 -0.38 1.46
CA LYS A 109 5.55 0.81 2.05
C LYS A 109 4.77 1.23 3.29
N PHE A 110 5.50 1.71 4.28
CA PHE A 110 4.94 2.35 5.46
C PHE A 110 5.00 3.85 5.30
N PHE A 111 3.84 4.51 5.45
CA PHE A 111 3.75 5.96 5.47
C PHE A 111 4.05 6.48 6.87
N PRO A 112 4.98 7.44 7.00
CA PRO A 112 5.30 8.04 8.30
C PRO A 112 4.14 8.89 8.80
N LEU A 113 3.74 8.72 10.07
CA LEU A 113 2.77 9.57 10.75
C LEU A 113 3.38 10.16 12.03
N ASP A 114 3.45 11.48 12.07
CA ASP A 114 3.85 12.27 13.23
C ASP A 114 2.67 13.15 13.66
N GLN A 115 2.14 12.93 14.85
CA GLN A 115 0.98 13.67 15.35
C GLN A 115 1.23 15.17 15.51
N SER A 116 2.51 15.58 15.55
CA SER A 116 2.90 16.98 15.69
C SER A 116 3.01 17.68 14.33
N ASP A 117 2.87 16.94 13.23
CA ASP A 117 3.09 17.37 11.86
C ASP A 117 1.83 17.15 11.02
N GLU A 118 1.09 18.24 10.77
CA GLU A 118 -0.15 18.22 10.00
C GLU A 118 0.05 17.77 8.54
N ASP A 119 1.24 17.99 7.97
CA ASP A 119 1.55 17.55 6.61
C ASP A 119 1.58 16.02 6.55
N SER A 120 2.18 15.36 7.55
CA SER A 120 2.21 13.89 7.63
C SER A 120 0.80 13.27 7.76
N ILE A 121 -0.11 13.95 8.46
CA ILE A 121 -1.51 13.54 8.58
C ILE A 121 -2.20 13.66 7.23
N THR A 122 -1.97 14.78 6.53
CA THR A 122 -2.54 15.07 5.21
C THR A 122 -2.08 14.05 4.18
N ASP A 123 -0.80 13.67 4.20
CA ASP A 123 -0.24 12.65 3.31
C ASP A 123 -0.91 11.29 3.52
N VAL A 124 -1.07 10.85 4.78
CA VAL A 124 -1.74 9.57 5.08
C VAL A 124 -3.21 9.61 4.63
N LEU A 125 -3.89 10.74 4.83
CA LEU A 125 -5.28 10.91 4.43
C LEU A 125 -5.44 10.84 2.91
N LEU A 126 -4.55 11.50 2.16
CA LEU A 126 -4.47 11.39 0.71
C LEU A 126 -4.26 9.95 0.24
N GLN A 127 -3.38 9.17 0.90
CA GLN A 127 -3.17 7.77 0.55
C GLN A 127 -4.41 6.90 0.80
N ILE A 128 -5.16 7.19 1.87
CA ILE A 128 -6.43 6.49 2.14
C ILE A 128 -7.46 6.85 1.08
N ASP A 129 -7.60 8.13 0.73
CA ASP A 129 -8.53 8.59 -0.30
C ASP A 129 -8.22 7.95 -1.67
N LEU A 130 -6.95 7.86 -2.04
CA LEU A 130 -6.51 7.15 -3.25
C LEU A 130 -6.84 5.65 -3.17
N ALA A 131 -6.64 5.01 -2.02
CA ALA A 131 -6.91 3.58 -1.84
C ALA A 131 -8.40 3.22 -1.92
N ILE A 132 -9.29 4.12 -1.52
CA ILE A 132 -10.75 3.94 -1.64
C ILE A 132 -11.34 4.60 -2.89
N GLN A 133 -10.52 5.23 -3.73
CA GLN A 133 -10.95 6.02 -4.90
C GLN A 133 -12.03 7.05 -4.51
N TYR A 134 -11.77 7.79 -3.44
CA TYR A 134 -12.70 8.81 -2.99
C TYR A 134 -12.77 9.95 -4.02
N GLY A 135 -13.98 10.26 -4.47
CA GLY A 135 -14.25 11.40 -5.35
C GLY A 135 -14.45 11.08 -6.83
N GLU A 136 -14.23 9.84 -7.29
CA GLU A 136 -14.50 9.45 -8.68
C GLU A 136 -16.03 9.44 -8.98
N ASP A 137 -16.87 9.08 -8.02
CA ASP A 137 -18.34 9.11 -8.19
C ASP A 137 -18.96 10.50 -7.99
N LEU A 138 -18.14 11.55 -7.79
CA LEU A 138 -18.61 12.93 -7.71
C LEU A 138 -18.69 13.59 -9.09
N GLU A 139 -18.22 12.92 -10.15
CA GLU A 139 -18.43 13.39 -11.52
C GLU A 139 -19.93 13.38 -11.84
N PRO A 140 -20.51 14.52 -12.24
CA PRO A 140 -21.90 14.57 -12.68
C PRO A 140 -22.07 13.70 -13.93
N ASP A 141 -23.08 12.82 -13.94
CA ASP A 141 -23.50 12.15 -15.18
C ASP A 141 -23.81 13.21 -16.24
N ASP A 142 -23.11 13.13 -17.38
CA ASP A 142 -23.38 14.01 -18.52
C ASP A 142 -24.83 13.79 -18.97
N PRO A 143 -25.69 14.84 -18.98
CA PRO A 143 -27.12 14.69 -19.27
C PRO A 143 -27.43 14.30 -20.72
N ASP A 144 -26.45 14.25 -21.62
CA ASP A 144 -26.62 13.90 -23.03
C ASP A 144 -25.76 12.69 -23.43
N GLY A 145 -26.28 11.49 -23.16
CA GLY A 145 -25.81 10.22 -23.73
C GLY A 145 -26.06 10.11 -25.24
N ARG A 146 -25.53 11.04 -26.05
CA ARG A 146 -25.39 10.83 -27.49
C ARG A 146 -24.13 10.03 -27.73
N ASP A 147 -24.26 8.73 -27.47
CA ASP A 147 -23.38 7.74 -28.07
C ASP A 147 -23.47 7.95 -29.59
N GLY A 148 -22.44 8.60 -30.14
CA GLY A 148 -22.29 8.87 -31.55
C GLY A 148 -21.98 7.58 -32.29
N GLY A 149 -22.91 6.64 -32.27
CA GLY A 149 -22.95 5.54 -33.22
C GLY A 149 -22.98 6.17 -34.59
N MET A 150 -21.89 5.99 -35.33
CA MET A 150 -21.80 6.30 -36.74
C MET A 150 -23.06 5.75 -37.42
N ALA A 151 -23.92 6.64 -37.90
CA ALA A 151 -24.89 6.26 -38.88
C ALA A 151 -24.08 5.82 -40.10
N ASP A 152 -24.12 4.54 -40.41
CA ASP A 152 -23.70 4.04 -41.72
C ASP A 152 -24.59 4.73 -42.76
N ASP A 153 -24.10 5.85 -43.31
CA ASP A 153 -24.59 6.42 -44.54
C ASP A 153 -24.23 5.43 -45.66
N ASP A 154 -25.12 4.48 -45.91
CA ASP A 154 -25.08 3.56 -47.06
C ASP A 154 -25.43 4.33 -48.34
N ASP A 155 -24.47 5.14 -48.81
CA ASP A 155 -24.51 5.81 -50.11
C ASP A 155 -24.06 4.85 -51.23
N GLY A 156 -25.05 4.18 -51.83
CA GLY A 156 -25.14 3.99 -53.28
C GLY A 156 -24.55 2.71 -53.89
N TYR A 157 -25.41 1.94 -54.57
CA TYR A 157 -25.31 1.77 -56.03
C TYR A 157 -26.65 1.27 -56.58
N SER A 158 -27.25 2.06 -57.48
CA SER A 158 -28.30 1.62 -58.38
C SER A 158 -27.74 0.57 -59.34
N ASP A 159 -28.38 -0.58 -59.48
CA ASP A 159 -28.28 -1.36 -60.71
C ASP A 159 -29.61 -2.02 -61.05
N THR A 160 -29.91 -1.98 -62.35
CA THR A 160 -31.09 -2.44 -63.11
C THR A 160 -32.38 -1.62 -63.09
#